data_AF-A0AAN4YU56-F1
#
_entry.id   AF-A0AAN4YU56-F1
#
_cell.length_a   1.000
_cell.length_b   1.000
_cell.length_c   1.000
_cell.angle_alpha   90.00
_cell.angle_beta   90.00
_cell.angle_gamma   90.00
#
_symmetry.space_group_name_H-M   'P 1'
#
loop_
_entity.id
_entity.type
_entity.pdbx_description
1 polymer ?
#
loop_
_entity_poly.entity_id
_entity_poly.type
_entity_poly.pdbx_seq_one_letter_code
_entity_poly.pdbx_strand_id
1 'polypeptide(L)'
;MLPKDEEGVVGAWGIASGFSDIEGLAIDLGGGSMQMTWIVSHAGDVRISSKGSISFPYGAAALTQKLEALTKGKDEDEAAKAKEQFRQEMTSQFRRAWEDLEIPERLVNKAKKEGGFQLYLSGGGFRGWGYLLLYLHQVRGEYYPISIINGYTVGKKDFENTEVLKKVAKTAKDIFRVSDRRRKQVPSVAFLVNVLAKAIPHGIKEAHFCQGGVREGALYRKILPVIRQQDPLQVATMNFARGSAQAMAFMAFSSIPRPTKDRSFPHSISPHVIQAFANILYAHATMSKETAATAALYSTSTGVLAEAHGIPHADRARLALMLQERYGGELPPREMDFKKSLRSLLTPEEIWWTRYLGKLGLVISRVYPTGVIDPSRPRAMPRARWANDLGKKKNKQGIELKVSLQKVGFDPTRLKQELEADLKKIRKVGKRKHWIGGRDGWGMKVEVLLVEEDLL
;
A
#
# COMPACT_ATOMS: atom_id res chain seq x y z
N MET A 1 4.01 -22.33 26.17
CA MET A 1 4.94 -21.25 25.78
C MET A 1 5.61 -21.73 24.50
N LEU A 2 5.62 -20.95 23.42
CA LEU A 2 6.25 -21.37 22.16
C LEU A 2 7.79 -21.33 22.32
N PRO A 3 8.54 -22.31 21.79
CA PRO A 3 9.97 -22.17 21.53
C PRO A 3 10.26 -20.89 20.73
N LYS A 4 11.42 -20.26 20.95
CA LYS A 4 11.73 -18.93 20.38
C LYS A 4 11.90 -18.92 18.87
N ASP A 5 12.37 -20.03 18.31
CA ASP A 5 12.44 -20.31 16.88
C ASP A 5 11.03 -20.49 16.29
N GLU A 6 10.16 -21.23 16.96
CA GLU A 6 8.75 -21.36 16.56
C GLU A 6 8.00 -20.02 16.65
N GLU A 7 8.31 -19.19 17.65
CA GLU A 7 7.79 -17.81 17.77
C GLU A 7 8.13 -16.99 16.52
N GLY A 8 9.35 -17.10 16.01
CA GLY A 8 9.78 -16.40 14.79
C GLY A 8 9.07 -16.91 13.53
N VAL A 9 8.91 -18.23 13.42
CA VAL A 9 8.11 -18.84 12.33
C VAL A 9 6.68 -18.31 12.37
N VAL A 10 5.99 -18.43 13.51
CA VAL A 10 4.60 -17.97 13.64
C VAL A 10 4.50 -16.45 13.45
N GLY A 11 5.48 -15.68 13.92
CA GLY A 11 5.57 -14.24 13.67
C GLY A 11 5.63 -13.90 12.17
N ALA A 12 6.43 -14.64 11.39
CA ALA A 12 6.51 -14.49 9.94
C ALA A 12 5.17 -14.78 9.25
N TRP A 13 4.43 -15.81 9.69
CA TRP A 13 3.06 -16.06 9.23
C TRP A 13 2.10 -14.91 9.57
N GLY A 14 2.29 -14.26 10.72
CA GLY A 14 1.52 -13.08 11.10
C GLY A 14 1.80 -11.88 10.21
N ILE A 15 3.07 -11.67 9.84
CA ILE A 15 3.45 -10.67 8.84
C ILE A 15 2.74 -11.00 7.51
N ALA A 16 2.82 -12.23 7.02
CA ALA A 16 2.21 -12.64 5.74
C ALA A 16 0.70 -12.45 5.71
N SER A 17 0.00 -12.62 6.83
CA SER A 17 -1.46 -12.39 6.91
C SER A 17 -1.89 -10.96 6.56
N GLY A 18 -0.95 -10.01 6.61
CA GLY A 18 -1.18 -8.61 6.30
C GLY A 18 -0.82 -8.20 4.87
N PHE A 19 -0.52 -9.14 3.96
CA PHE A 19 -0.15 -8.80 2.58
C PHE A 19 -0.65 -9.88 1.62
N SER A 20 -1.12 -9.48 0.45
CA SER A 20 -1.43 -10.42 -0.63
C SER A 20 -0.15 -11.04 -1.20
N ASP A 21 0.89 -10.21 -1.33
CA ASP A 21 2.21 -10.58 -1.84
C ASP A 21 3.31 -9.98 -0.96
N ILE A 22 4.29 -10.80 -0.60
CA ILE A 22 5.44 -10.39 0.22
C ILE A 22 6.67 -11.15 -0.23
N GLU A 23 7.79 -10.44 -0.39
CA GLU A 23 9.08 -11.01 -0.76
C GLU A 23 10.21 -10.22 -0.13
N GLY A 24 10.88 -10.79 0.88
CA GLY A 24 11.97 -10.10 1.55
C GLY A 24 12.38 -10.74 2.86
N LEU A 25 12.86 -9.92 3.79
CA LEU A 25 13.36 -10.36 5.09
C LEU A 25 12.34 -10.00 6.17
N ALA A 26 11.91 -10.98 6.97
CA ALA A 26 11.00 -10.79 8.09
C ALA A 26 11.81 -10.67 9.38
N ILE A 27 11.55 -9.62 10.16
CA ILE A 27 12.22 -9.38 11.43
C ILE A 27 11.20 -8.96 12.49
N ASP A 28 11.14 -9.72 13.58
CA ASP A 28 10.29 -9.41 14.74
C ASP A 28 11.15 -8.93 15.91
N LEU A 29 10.81 -7.76 16.47
CA LEU A 29 11.50 -7.18 17.63
C LEU A 29 10.59 -7.16 18.87
N GLY A 30 10.74 -8.20 19.68
CA GLY A 30 10.14 -8.34 21.00
C GLY A 30 10.85 -7.53 22.08
N GLY A 31 10.47 -7.78 23.34
CA GLY A 31 11.10 -7.17 24.52
C GLY A 31 12.42 -7.85 24.90
N GLY A 32 12.42 -9.19 24.94
CA GLY A 32 13.58 -10.00 25.36
C GLY A 32 14.39 -10.60 24.21
N SER A 33 13.78 -10.80 23.04
CA SER A 33 14.43 -11.38 21.87
C SER A 33 14.06 -10.66 20.58
N MET A 34 14.81 -10.98 19.54
CA MET A 34 14.56 -10.62 18.16
C MET A 34 14.61 -11.90 17.33
N GLN A 35 13.71 -12.03 16.35
CA GLN A 35 13.67 -13.14 15.43
C GLN A 35 13.90 -12.64 14.00
N MET A 36 14.59 -13.45 13.18
CA MET A 36 14.80 -13.18 11.76
C MET A 36 14.63 -14.42 10.90
N THR A 37 14.04 -14.23 9.72
CA THR A 37 13.96 -15.20 8.63
C THR A 37 13.77 -14.46 7.30
N TRP A 38 13.82 -15.17 6.17
CA TRP A 38 13.31 -14.65 4.90
C TRP A 38 11.86 -15.13 4.72
N ILE A 39 11.08 -14.39 3.95
CA ILE A 39 9.68 -14.72 3.68
C ILE A 39 9.31 -14.43 2.23
N VAL A 40 8.57 -15.37 1.65
CA VAL A 40 7.87 -15.25 0.37
C VAL A 40 6.44 -15.68 0.60
N SER A 41 5.46 -14.82 0.33
CA SER A 41 4.06 -15.24 0.22
C SER A 41 3.48 -14.73 -1.08
N HIS A 42 2.80 -15.61 -1.78
CA HIS A 42 2.04 -15.31 -2.99
C HIS A 42 0.70 -16.03 -2.89
N ALA A 43 -0.41 -15.29 -2.97
CA ALA A 43 -1.76 -15.86 -2.82
C ALA A 43 -1.88 -16.78 -1.57
N GLY A 44 -1.36 -16.35 -0.42
CA GLY A 44 -1.46 -17.09 0.83
C GLY A 44 -0.64 -18.39 0.93
N ASP A 45 0.19 -18.70 -0.07
CA ASP A 45 1.25 -19.72 0.04
C ASP A 45 2.49 -19.09 0.69
N VAL A 46 2.62 -19.27 2.00
CA VAL A 46 3.71 -18.69 2.81
C VAL A 46 4.88 -19.65 2.86
N ARG A 47 6.04 -19.19 2.40
CA ARG A 47 7.33 -19.88 2.47
C ARG A 47 8.33 -19.05 3.25
N ILE A 48 9.07 -19.73 4.10
CA ILE A 48 10.17 -19.19 4.89
C ILE A 48 11.35 -20.16 4.83
N SER A 49 12.47 -19.84 5.47
CA SER A 49 13.62 -20.74 5.55
C SER A 49 13.22 -22.13 6.06
N SER A 50 13.76 -23.18 5.43
CA SER A 50 13.64 -24.56 5.90
C SER A 50 14.26 -24.76 7.29
N LYS A 51 15.21 -23.88 7.67
CA LYS A 51 15.79 -23.79 9.01
C LYS A 51 14.89 -23.04 10.01
N GLY A 52 13.72 -22.55 9.57
CA GLY A 52 12.76 -21.82 10.38
C GLY A 52 13.16 -20.36 10.59
N SER A 53 13.39 -19.98 11.84
CA SER A 53 13.77 -18.62 12.24
C SER A 53 14.90 -18.67 13.25
N ILE A 54 15.86 -17.74 13.12
CA ILE A 54 16.94 -17.59 14.10
C ILE A 54 16.52 -16.55 15.14
N SER A 55 16.73 -16.88 16.42
CA SER A 55 16.40 -16.01 17.56
C SER A 55 17.66 -15.50 18.25
N PHE A 56 17.67 -14.20 18.54
CA PHE A 56 18.75 -13.52 19.25
C PHE A 56 18.26 -12.93 20.57
N PRO A 57 19.13 -12.82 21.59
CA PRO A 57 18.82 -12.14 22.86
C PRO A 57 18.87 -10.61 22.73
N TYR A 58 18.46 -10.06 21.59
CA TYR A 58 18.56 -8.64 21.24
C TYR A 58 17.20 -7.94 21.18
N GLY A 59 16.27 -8.36 22.04
CA GLY A 59 14.99 -7.65 22.21
C GLY A 59 15.19 -6.21 22.68
N ALA A 60 14.21 -5.33 22.43
CA ALA A 60 14.38 -3.90 22.71
C ALA A 60 14.73 -3.57 24.18
N ALA A 61 14.16 -4.32 25.14
CA ALA A 61 14.46 -4.14 26.55
C ALA A 61 15.77 -4.82 26.96
N ALA A 62 16.02 -6.04 26.46
CA ALA A 62 17.27 -6.76 26.71
C ALA A 62 18.49 -5.98 26.18
N LEU A 63 18.37 -5.37 25.01
CA LEU A 63 19.41 -4.56 24.41
C LEU A 63 19.62 -3.25 25.17
N THR A 64 18.57 -2.62 25.70
CA THR A 64 18.72 -1.47 26.62
C THR A 64 19.57 -1.84 27.83
N GLN A 65 19.21 -2.93 28.52
CA GLN A 65 19.96 -3.41 29.71
C GLN A 65 21.40 -3.77 29.37
N LYS A 66 21.64 -4.46 28.24
CA LYS A 66 22.99 -4.83 27.79
C LYS A 66 23.84 -3.60 27.50
N LEU A 67 23.28 -2.59 26.83
CA LEU A 67 24.01 -1.35 26.53
C LEU A 67 24.31 -0.54 27.79
N GLU A 68 23.39 -0.48 28.75
CA GLU A 68 23.64 0.14 30.06
C GLU A 68 24.76 -0.56 30.82
N ALA A 69 24.73 -1.90 30.87
CA ALA A 69 25.76 -2.72 31.52
C ALA A 69 27.14 -2.55 30.85
N LEU A 70 27.19 -2.38 29.52
CA LEU A 70 28.45 -2.17 28.80
C LEU A 70 29.11 -0.83 29.15
N THR A 71 28.36 0.15 29.64
CA THR A 71 28.85 1.50 29.99
C THR A 71 28.98 1.76 31.49
N LYS A 72 28.36 0.94 32.33
CA LYS A 72 28.31 1.19 33.77
C LYS A 72 29.72 1.16 34.36
N GLY A 73 30.12 2.27 34.99
CA GLY A 73 31.40 2.39 35.69
C GLY A 73 32.63 2.51 34.78
N LYS A 74 32.44 2.75 33.48
CA LYS A 74 33.52 2.96 32.50
C LYS A 74 33.63 4.41 32.11
N ASP A 75 34.84 4.84 31.74
CA ASP A 75 35.04 6.14 31.09
C ASP A 75 34.48 6.14 29.66
N GLU A 76 34.51 7.31 29.01
CA GLU A 76 33.91 7.51 27.68
C GLU A 76 34.57 6.64 26.59
N ASP A 77 35.89 6.50 26.62
CA ASP A 77 36.66 5.75 25.63
C ASP A 77 36.48 4.24 25.80
N GLU A 78 36.50 3.75 27.04
CA GLU A 78 36.22 2.37 27.38
C GLU A 78 34.77 1.97 27.03
N ALA A 79 33.81 2.86 27.33
CA ALA A 79 32.42 2.67 26.98
C ALA A 79 32.21 2.64 25.45
N ALA A 80 32.90 3.51 24.71
CA ALA A 80 32.86 3.53 23.25
C ALA A 80 33.45 2.25 22.64
N LYS A 81 34.64 1.83 23.11
CA LYS A 81 35.28 0.56 22.69
C LYS A 81 34.39 -0.64 22.97
N ALA A 82 33.79 -0.73 24.16
CA ALA A 82 32.91 -1.83 24.53
C ALA A 82 31.64 -1.90 23.65
N LYS A 83 31.05 -0.74 23.33
CA LYS A 83 29.91 -0.68 22.40
C LYS A 83 30.31 -1.09 20.98
N GLU A 84 31.49 -0.72 20.52
CA GLU A 84 31.95 -1.07 19.18
C GLU A 84 32.31 -2.55 19.06
N GLN A 85 32.96 -3.14 20.06
CA GLN A 85 33.17 -4.59 20.13
C GLN A 85 31.84 -5.35 20.07
N PHE A 86 30.85 -4.93 20.87
CA PHE A 86 29.53 -5.55 20.85
C PHE A 86 28.82 -5.35 19.51
N ARG A 87 29.01 -4.20 18.85
CA ARG A 87 28.50 -3.96 17.49
C ARG A 87 29.08 -4.95 16.49
N GLN A 88 30.39 -5.18 16.53
CA GLN A 88 31.09 -6.11 15.64
C GLN A 88 30.64 -7.56 15.90
N GLU A 89 30.46 -7.93 17.16
CA GLU A 89 29.90 -9.23 17.56
C GLU A 89 28.51 -9.44 16.94
N MET A 90 27.57 -8.51 17.18
CA MET A 90 26.22 -8.60 16.64
C MET A 90 26.21 -8.63 15.10
N THR A 91 27.04 -7.79 14.46
CA THR A 91 27.15 -7.74 13.00
C THR A 91 27.59 -9.10 12.45
N SER A 92 28.59 -9.72 13.08
CA SER A 92 29.12 -11.02 12.67
C SER A 92 28.13 -12.17 12.92
N GLN A 93 27.33 -12.08 13.99
CA GLN A 93 26.25 -13.02 14.25
C GLN A 93 25.13 -12.91 13.23
N PHE A 94 24.71 -11.69 12.87
CA PHE A 94 23.66 -11.49 11.87
C PHE A 94 24.10 -11.90 10.46
N ARG A 95 25.36 -11.67 10.07
CA ARG A 95 25.88 -12.15 8.78
C ARG A 95 25.82 -13.68 8.69
N ARG A 96 26.31 -14.37 9.70
CA ARG A 96 26.21 -15.84 9.80
C ARG A 96 24.76 -16.32 9.74
N ALA A 97 23.86 -15.65 10.46
CA ALA A 97 22.44 -16.01 10.41
C ALA A 97 21.82 -15.86 9.01
N TRP A 98 22.19 -14.85 8.24
CA TRP A 98 21.71 -14.74 6.85
C TRP A 98 22.29 -15.82 5.93
N GLU A 99 23.51 -16.28 6.18
CA GLU A 99 24.11 -17.44 5.51
C GLU A 99 23.36 -18.73 5.88
N ASP A 100 23.15 -18.97 7.18
CA ASP A 100 22.46 -20.15 7.72
C ASP A 100 20.99 -20.24 7.29
N LEU A 101 20.31 -19.09 7.14
CA LEU A 101 18.92 -19.04 6.69
C LEU A 101 18.75 -19.40 5.20
N GLU A 102 19.84 -19.50 4.43
CA GLU A 102 19.83 -19.92 3.02
C GLU A 102 18.86 -19.07 2.19
N ILE A 103 19.10 -17.75 2.11
CA ILE A 103 18.23 -16.82 1.37
C ILE A 103 18.15 -17.27 -0.12
N PRO A 104 16.95 -17.47 -0.68
CA PRO A 104 16.79 -17.89 -2.07
C PRO A 104 17.47 -16.95 -3.06
N GLU A 105 18.16 -17.52 -4.06
CA GLU A 105 18.90 -16.74 -5.05
C GLU A 105 18.03 -15.72 -5.80
N ARG A 106 16.75 -16.06 -6.03
CA ARG A 106 15.75 -15.13 -6.58
C ARG A 106 15.62 -13.85 -5.75
N LEU A 107 15.57 -13.95 -4.42
CA LEU A 107 15.48 -12.77 -3.54
C LEU A 107 16.78 -11.96 -3.55
N VAL A 108 17.93 -12.64 -3.56
CA VAL A 108 19.24 -12.00 -3.69
C VAL A 108 19.37 -11.24 -5.00
N ASN A 109 19.00 -11.84 -6.13
CA ASN A 109 19.05 -11.24 -7.46
C ASN A 109 18.08 -10.06 -7.57
N LYS A 110 16.89 -10.16 -6.98
CA LYS A 110 15.95 -9.04 -6.87
C LYS A 110 16.53 -7.90 -6.03
N ALA A 111 17.11 -8.19 -4.87
CA ALA A 111 17.74 -7.18 -4.02
C ALA A 111 18.90 -6.47 -4.74
N LYS A 112 19.76 -7.19 -5.46
CA LYS A 112 20.83 -6.59 -6.29
C LYS A 112 20.27 -5.66 -7.36
N LYS A 113 19.23 -6.09 -8.07
CA LYS A 113 18.59 -5.31 -9.13
C LYS A 113 17.89 -4.05 -8.59
N GLU A 114 17.28 -4.14 -7.42
CA GLU A 114 16.47 -3.08 -6.84
C GLU A 114 17.22 -2.18 -5.84
N GLY A 115 18.48 -2.49 -5.53
CA GLY A 115 19.33 -1.70 -4.64
C GLY A 115 19.19 -2.01 -3.15
N GLY A 116 18.65 -3.19 -2.80
CA GLY A 116 18.52 -3.69 -1.43
C GLY A 116 17.32 -4.61 -1.22
N PHE A 117 17.25 -5.25 -0.04
CA PHE A 117 16.11 -6.08 0.37
C PHE A 117 14.94 -5.23 0.88
N GLN A 118 13.72 -5.73 0.65
CA GLN A 118 12.54 -5.29 1.37
C GLN A 118 12.54 -5.90 2.77
N LEU A 119 12.39 -5.07 3.81
CA LEU A 119 12.27 -5.52 5.19
C LEU A 119 10.82 -5.48 5.64
N TYR A 120 10.37 -6.54 6.31
CA TYR A 120 9.05 -6.63 6.90
C TYR A 120 9.21 -6.74 8.42
N LEU A 121 8.83 -5.67 9.10
CA LEU A 121 9.16 -5.44 10.50
C LEU A 121 7.93 -5.60 11.37
N SER A 122 7.98 -6.51 12.33
CA SER A 122 6.95 -6.70 13.36
C SER A 122 7.52 -6.53 14.77
N GLY A 123 6.66 -6.72 15.77
CA GLY A 123 7.07 -6.58 17.16
C GLY A 123 7.00 -5.15 17.65
N GLY A 124 6.81 -5.02 18.96
CA GLY A 124 6.51 -3.71 19.52
C GLY A 124 7.70 -2.76 19.53
N GLY A 125 8.94 -3.25 19.43
CA GLY A 125 10.13 -2.41 19.27
C GLY A 125 10.09 -1.68 17.92
N PHE A 126 9.91 -2.42 16.82
CA PHE A 126 9.78 -1.83 15.49
C PHE A 126 8.48 -1.03 15.31
N ARG A 127 7.36 -1.40 15.93
CA ARG A 127 6.16 -0.54 15.92
C ARG A 127 6.44 0.82 16.57
N GLY A 128 7.17 0.86 17.68
CA GLY A 128 7.59 2.12 18.30
C GLY A 128 8.46 2.96 17.37
N TRP A 129 9.42 2.32 16.68
CA TRP A 129 10.27 2.95 15.66
C TRP A 129 9.47 3.50 14.48
N GLY A 130 8.53 2.71 13.96
CA GLY A 130 7.67 3.11 12.84
C GLY A 130 6.74 4.26 13.21
N TYR A 131 6.16 4.29 14.42
CA TYR A 131 5.37 5.45 14.86
C TYR A 131 6.22 6.72 15.07
N LEU A 132 7.50 6.59 15.45
CA LEU A 132 8.42 7.75 15.50
C LEU A 132 8.69 8.32 14.11
N LEU A 133 8.96 7.45 13.13
CA LEU A 133 9.12 7.82 11.73
C LEU A 133 7.85 8.46 11.18
N LEU A 134 6.70 7.84 11.43
CA LEU A 134 5.40 8.34 10.99
C LEU A 134 5.13 9.74 11.57
N TYR A 135 5.37 9.92 12.87
CA TYR A 135 5.28 11.23 13.51
C TYR A 135 6.21 12.25 12.85
N LEU A 136 7.45 11.88 12.55
CA LEU A 136 8.39 12.76 11.86
C LEU A 136 7.89 13.20 10.48
N HIS A 137 7.36 12.27 9.69
CA HIS A 137 6.81 12.55 8.36
C HIS A 137 5.51 13.37 8.45
N GLN A 138 4.85 13.40 9.61
CA GLN A 138 3.70 14.27 9.84
C GLN A 138 4.09 15.70 10.25
N VAL A 139 5.15 15.87 11.05
CA VAL A 139 5.54 17.19 11.56
C VAL A 139 6.57 17.95 10.72
N ARG A 140 7.36 17.27 9.87
CA ARG A 140 8.42 17.90 9.06
C ARG A 140 7.98 18.39 7.67
N GLY A 141 6.68 18.58 7.46
CA GLY A 141 6.16 19.13 6.21
C GLY A 141 5.95 18.10 5.09
N GLU A 142 6.13 16.81 5.35
CA GLU A 142 5.72 15.73 4.43
C GLU A 142 4.22 15.39 4.56
N TYR A 143 3.57 15.84 5.65
CA TYR A 143 2.14 15.71 5.93
C TYR A 143 1.59 14.30 5.65
N TYR A 144 2.29 13.27 6.14
CA TYR A 144 1.91 11.88 5.87
C TYR A 144 0.44 11.60 6.27
N PRO A 145 -0.43 11.17 5.34
CA PRO A 145 -1.89 11.26 5.51
C PRO A 145 -2.52 10.13 6.34
N ILE A 146 -1.81 9.03 6.58
CA ILE A 146 -2.40 7.82 7.18
C ILE A 146 -1.68 7.49 8.49
N SER A 147 -2.41 7.60 9.61
CA SER A 147 -1.88 7.37 10.97
C SER A 147 -1.95 5.90 11.43
N ILE A 148 -2.01 4.96 10.48
CA ILE A 148 -2.05 3.51 10.72
C ILE A 148 -0.62 2.97 10.57
N ILE A 149 -0.18 2.06 11.45
CA ILE A 149 1.18 1.50 11.36
C ILE A 149 1.28 0.41 10.29
N ASN A 150 0.22 -0.38 10.12
CA ASN A 150 0.22 -1.48 9.18
C ASN A 150 0.21 -0.97 7.73
N GLY A 151 1.20 -1.38 6.95
CA GLY A 151 1.33 -0.93 5.56
C GLY A 151 2.05 0.42 5.42
N TYR A 152 2.50 0.99 6.54
CA TYR A 152 3.43 2.11 6.54
C TYR A 152 4.80 1.64 6.02
N THR A 153 5.35 2.36 5.05
CA THR A 153 6.60 2.00 4.39
C THR A 153 7.50 3.22 4.35
N VAL A 154 8.80 3.02 4.61
CA VAL A 154 9.83 4.07 4.52
C VAL A 154 11.02 3.56 3.71
N GLY A 155 11.68 4.47 3.00
CA GLY A 155 12.91 4.15 2.32
C GLY A 155 14.10 3.99 3.26
N LYS A 156 15.18 3.37 2.76
CA LYS A 156 16.47 3.19 3.44
C LYS A 156 16.92 4.43 4.22
N LYS A 157 16.93 5.59 3.56
CA LYS A 157 17.45 6.84 4.10
C LYS A 157 16.77 7.23 5.41
N ASP A 158 15.45 7.10 5.48
CA ASP A 158 14.69 7.48 6.67
C ASP A 158 14.79 6.39 7.74
N PHE A 159 14.70 5.12 7.33
CA PHE A 159 14.82 3.98 8.24
C PHE A 159 16.15 3.97 9.01
N GLU A 160 17.26 4.24 8.30
CA GLU A 160 18.62 4.26 8.85
C GLU A 160 18.97 5.58 9.56
N ASN A 161 18.10 6.60 9.54
CA ASN A 161 18.35 7.91 10.16
C ASN A 161 18.19 7.89 11.70
N THR A 162 19.02 7.09 12.34
CA THR A 162 18.91 6.79 13.77
C THR A 162 19.19 8.00 14.67
N GLU A 163 20.06 8.92 14.26
CA GLU A 163 20.38 10.14 15.03
C GLU A 163 19.20 11.09 15.12
N VAL A 164 18.50 11.31 14.01
CA VAL A 164 17.30 12.16 14.00
C VAL A 164 16.22 11.57 14.90
N LEU A 165 15.98 10.25 14.83
CA LEU A 165 14.97 9.58 15.65
C LEU A 165 15.32 9.61 17.14
N LYS A 166 16.60 9.43 17.50
CA LYS A 166 17.07 9.62 18.89
C LYS A 166 16.83 11.05 19.37
N LYS A 167 17.12 12.07 18.54
CA LYS A 167 16.87 13.48 18.90
C LYS A 167 15.38 13.71 19.15
N VAL A 168 14.52 13.27 18.23
CA VAL A 168 13.06 13.45 18.32
C VAL A 168 12.47 12.75 19.54
N ALA A 169 12.93 11.52 19.83
CA ALA A 169 12.52 10.80 21.01
C ALA A 169 12.90 11.52 22.32
N LYS A 170 13.98 12.30 22.34
CA LYS A 170 14.38 13.11 23.50
C LYS A 170 13.66 14.46 23.58
N THR A 171 13.43 15.12 22.45
CA THR A 171 13.00 16.54 22.42
C THR A 171 11.50 16.74 22.25
N ALA A 172 10.79 15.81 21.61
CA ALA A 172 9.35 15.98 21.43
C ALA A 172 8.64 15.85 22.78
N LYS A 173 7.63 16.69 23.04
CA LYS A 173 6.81 16.57 24.26
C LYS A 173 6.06 15.24 24.26
N ASP A 174 5.18 15.06 23.27
CA ASP A 174 4.39 13.87 23.06
C ASP A 174 4.64 13.31 21.65
N ILE A 175 4.56 11.99 21.50
CA ILE A 175 4.67 11.31 20.21
C ILE A 175 3.49 10.34 20.10
N PHE A 176 2.69 10.50 19.05
CA PHE A 176 1.50 9.70 18.83
C PHE A 176 1.84 8.19 18.89
N ARG A 177 1.10 7.45 19.72
CA ARG A 177 1.22 5.99 19.90
C ARG A 177 2.58 5.48 20.40
N VAL A 178 3.45 6.36 20.92
CA VAL A 178 4.73 6.00 21.53
C VAL A 178 4.73 6.34 23.01
N SER A 179 4.56 5.32 23.86
CA SER A 179 4.66 5.46 25.33
C SER A 179 6.07 5.82 25.79
N ASP A 180 6.23 6.38 26.99
CA ASP A 180 7.54 6.65 27.61
C ASP A 180 8.43 5.42 27.69
N ARG A 181 7.85 4.25 28.00
CA ARG A 181 8.59 2.99 28.00
C ARG A 181 9.23 2.69 26.65
N ARG A 182 8.51 2.93 25.55
CA ARG A 182 9.03 2.75 24.18
C ARG A 182 10.02 3.83 23.80
N ARG A 183 9.77 5.08 24.22
CA ARG A 183 10.68 6.20 24.03
C ARG A 183 12.05 5.93 24.66
N LYS A 184 12.10 5.34 25.87
CA LYS A 184 13.35 4.93 26.54
C LYS A 184 14.12 3.84 25.78
N GLN A 185 13.45 3.04 24.96
CA GLN A 185 14.08 1.99 24.14
C GLN A 185 14.62 2.49 22.79
N VAL A 186 14.36 3.75 22.40
CA VAL A 186 14.80 4.28 21.10
C VAL A 186 16.32 4.17 20.88
N PRO A 187 17.19 4.46 21.86
CA PRO A 187 18.63 4.31 21.68
C PRO A 187 19.07 2.86 21.41
N SER A 188 18.42 1.87 22.03
CA SER A 188 18.74 0.46 21.79
C SER A 188 18.23 -0.01 20.42
N VAL A 189 17.01 0.37 20.03
CA VAL A 189 16.49 0.09 18.68
C VAL A 189 17.34 0.77 17.60
N ALA A 190 17.79 2.01 17.84
CA ALA A 190 18.73 2.71 16.96
C ALA A 190 20.06 1.94 16.81
N PHE A 191 20.61 1.42 17.91
CA PHE A 191 21.81 0.59 17.86
C PHE A 191 21.59 -0.66 16.99
N LEU A 192 20.45 -1.34 17.18
CA LEU A 192 20.08 -2.52 16.39
C LEU A 192 19.92 -2.21 14.91
N VAL A 193 19.22 -1.12 14.54
CA VAL A 193 19.04 -0.69 13.14
C VAL A 193 20.38 -0.44 12.47
N ASN A 194 21.31 0.24 13.14
CA ASN A 194 22.67 0.48 12.62
C ASN A 194 23.46 -0.82 12.40
N VAL A 195 23.27 -1.83 13.25
CA VAL A 195 23.89 -3.15 13.08
C VAL A 195 23.24 -3.88 11.89
N LEU A 196 21.91 -3.91 11.82
CA LEU A 196 21.17 -4.54 10.73
C LEU A 196 21.54 -3.96 9.36
N ALA A 197 21.61 -2.63 9.25
CA ALA A 197 22.00 -1.94 8.02
C ALA A 197 23.40 -2.36 7.51
N LYS A 198 24.31 -2.71 8.42
CA LYS A 198 25.67 -3.20 8.09
C LYS A 198 25.75 -4.72 7.84
N ALA A 199 24.79 -5.47 8.38
CA ALA A 199 24.79 -6.92 8.36
C ALA A 199 23.94 -7.53 7.24
N ILE A 200 22.89 -6.82 6.79
CA ILE A 200 22.02 -7.29 5.71
C ILE A 200 22.79 -7.26 4.39
N PRO A 201 22.92 -8.40 3.67
CA PRO A 201 23.59 -8.45 2.39
C PRO A 201 22.88 -7.53 1.38
N HIS A 202 23.64 -6.86 0.52
CA HIS A 202 23.11 -5.93 -0.49
C HIS A 202 22.31 -4.71 0.04
N GLY A 203 22.21 -4.55 1.38
CA GLY A 203 21.55 -3.41 2.02
C GLY A 203 20.02 -3.47 2.04
N ILE A 204 19.43 -2.39 2.53
CA ILE A 204 17.98 -2.22 2.68
C ILE A 204 17.47 -1.30 1.58
N LYS A 205 16.36 -1.67 0.93
CA LYS A 205 15.64 -0.79 0.02
C LYS A 205 14.55 -0.02 0.75
N GLU A 206 13.60 -0.74 1.32
CA GLU A 206 12.48 -0.20 2.09
C GLU A 206 12.20 -1.05 3.33
N ALA A 207 11.64 -0.40 4.35
CA ALA A 207 11.15 -1.03 5.56
C ALA A 207 9.63 -0.88 5.65
N HIS A 208 8.93 -2.01 5.65
CA HIS A 208 7.49 -2.15 5.76
C HIS A 208 7.12 -2.50 7.21
N PHE A 209 6.38 -1.62 7.88
CA PHE A 209 5.91 -1.87 9.24
C PHE A 209 4.63 -2.69 9.22
N CYS A 210 4.68 -3.81 9.94
CA CYS A 210 3.65 -4.83 9.96
C CYS A 210 3.00 -4.87 11.34
N GLN A 211 1.67 -4.91 11.39
CA GLN A 211 0.96 -5.07 12.65
C GLN A 211 0.88 -6.54 13.09
N GLY A 212 0.74 -7.45 12.12
CA GLY A 212 0.64 -8.89 12.38
C GLY A 212 1.91 -9.45 12.99
N GLY A 213 1.76 -10.29 14.00
CA GLY A 213 2.84 -11.03 14.64
C GLY A 213 2.35 -12.39 15.11
N VAL A 214 2.86 -12.87 16.24
CA VAL A 214 2.62 -14.25 16.71
C VAL A 214 1.13 -14.61 16.83
N ARG A 215 0.29 -13.68 17.31
CA ARG A 215 -1.16 -13.95 17.50
C ARG A 215 -1.87 -14.12 16.16
N GLU A 216 -1.64 -13.19 15.25
CA GLU A 216 -2.22 -13.19 13.92
C GLU A 216 -1.70 -14.40 13.12
N GLY A 217 -0.41 -14.72 13.24
CA GLY A 217 0.19 -15.88 12.58
C GLY A 217 -0.34 -17.23 13.10
N ALA A 218 -0.58 -17.35 14.41
CA ALA A 218 -1.17 -18.55 14.99
C ALA A 218 -2.60 -18.80 14.46
N LEU A 219 -3.36 -17.73 14.21
CA LEU A 219 -4.68 -17.81 13.57
C LEU A 219 -4.54 -18.10 12.08
N TYR A 220 -3.69 -17.35 11.37
CA TYR A 220 -3.52 -17.46 9.92
C TYR A 220 -3.05 -18.85 9.48
N ARG A 221 -2.19 -19.52 10.28
CA ARG A 221 -1.80 -20.92 10.05
C ARG A 221 -2.98 -21.90 10.05
N LYS A 222 -4.04 -21.61 10.81
CA LYS A 222 -5.24 -22.45 10.94
C LYS A 222 -6.31 -22.13 9.88
N ILE A 223 -6.19 -20.99 9.20
CA ILE A 223 -7.11 -20.61 8.13
C ILE A 223 -6.88 -21.51 6.90
N LEU A 224 -7.98 -22.00 6.32
CA LEU A 224 -7.95 -22.84 5.12
C LEU A 224 -7.21 -22.14 3.96
N PRO A 225 -6.39 -22.86 3.17
CA PRO A 225 -5.63 -22.25 2.07
C PRO A 225 -6.48 -21.43 1.10
N VAL A 226 -7.70 -21.87 0.78
CA VAL A 226 -8.63 -21.14 -0.11
C VAL A 226 -9.05 -19.78 0.44
N ILE A 227 -9.13 -19.63 1.77
CA ILE A 227 -9.43 -18.34 2.41
C ILE A 227 -8.16 -17.48 2.45
N ARG A 228 -6.98 -18.09 2.72
CA ARG A 228 -5.70 -17.37 2.70
C ARG A 228 -5.33 -16.78 1.34
N GLN A 229 -5.81 -17.41 0.26
CA GLN A 229 -5.66 -16.94 -1.11
C GLN A 229 -6.44 -15.66 -1.41
N GLN A 230 -7.42 -15.29 -0.58
CA GLN A 230 -8.21 -14.09 -0.78
C GLN A 230 -7.39 -12.84 -0.45
N ASP A 231 -7.51 -11.81 -1.29
CA ASP A 231 -6.84 -10.53 -1.09
C ASP A 231 -7.51 -9.72 0.04
N PRO A 232 -6.75 -9.23 1.04
CA PRO A 232 -7.32 -8.51 2.19
C PRO A 232 -8.15 -7.29 1.83
N LEU A 233 -7.79 -6.55 0.77
CA LEU A 233 -8.53 -5.37 0.33
C LEU A 233 -9.87 -5.76 -0.31
N GLN A 234 -9.89 -6.84 -1.09
CA GLN A 234 -11.16 -7.38 -1.61
C GLN A 234 -12.07 -7.88 -0.49
N VAL A 235 -11.52 -8.61 0.49
CA VAL A 235 -12.28 -9.11 1.65
C VAL A 235 -12.85 -7.94 2.44
N ALA A 236 -12.04 -6.93 2.75
CA ALA A 236 -12.47 -5.75 3.50
C ALA A 236 -13.58 -4.95 2.80
N THR A 237 -13.63 -5.00 1.47
CA THR A 237 -14.67 -4.30 0.69
C THR A 237 -15.89 -5.15 0.37
N MET A 238 -15.85 -6.46 0.63
CA MET A 238 -16.89 -7.41 0.23
C MET A 238 -18.26 -7.07 0.82
N ASN A 239 -18.30 -6.60 2.08
CA ASN A 239 -19.55 -6.22 2.76
C ASN A 239 -20.25 -5.01 2.12
N PHE A 240 -19.58 -4.26 1.25
CA PHE A 240 -20.16 -3.14 0.50
C PHE A 240 -20.62 -3.54 -0.90
N ALA A 241 -20.28 -4.74 -1.36
CA ALA A 241 -20.54 -5.20 -2.72
C ALA A 241 -22.04 -5.27 -3.02
N ARG A 242 -22.42 -4.71 -4.19
CA ARG A 242 -23.74 -4.92 -4.77
C ARG A 242 -23.76 -6.20 -5.62
N GLY A 243 -24.95 -6.70 -5.95
CA GLY A 243 -25.12 -7.97 -6.68
C GLY A 243 -24.37 -8.08 -8.02
N SER A 244 -24.01 -6.95 -8.64
CA SER A 244 -23.25 -6.91 -9.90
C SER A 244 -21.82 -6.38 -9.75
N ALA A 245 -21.20 -6.46 -8.56
CA ALA A 245 -19.84 -5.97 -8.32
C ALA A 245 -18.79 -6.55 -9.29
N GLN A 246 -18.90 -7.84 -9.62
CA GLN A 246 -18.01 -8.55 -10.55
C GLN A 246 -18.19 -8.04 -11.99
N ALA A 247 -19.44 -7.83 -12.43
CA ALA A 247 -19.72 -7.23 -13.73
C ALA A 247 -19.23 -5.77 -13.81
N MET A 248 -19.30 -5.02 -12.70
CA MET A 248 -18.73 -3.68 -12.62
C MET A 248 -17.20 -3.67 -12.67
N ALA A 249 -16.54 -4.62 -12.00
CA ALA A 249 -15.11 -4.82 -12.14
C ALA A 249 -14.73 -5.18 -13.58
N PHE A 250 -15.50 -6.05 -14.24
CA PHE A 250 -15.31 -6.39 -15.64
C PHE A 250 -15.41 -5.16 -16.56
N MET A 251 -16.38 -4.27 -16.35
CA MET A 251 -16.45 -2.99 -17.07
C MET A 251 -15.23 -2.11 -16.81
N ALA A 252 -14.74 -2.05 -15.57
CA ALA A 252 -13.51 -1.33 -15.24
C ALA A 252 -12.30 -1.92 -15.98
N PHE A 253 -12.13 -3.25 -15.98
CA PHE A 253 -11.06 -3.89 -16.75
C PHE A 253 -11.19 -3.68 -18.26
N SER A 254 -12.41 -3.68 -18.79
CA SER A 254 -12.65 -3.47 -20.23
C SER A 254 -12.33 -2.04 -20.67
N SER A 255 -12.29 -1.08 -19.74
CA SER A 255 -11.81 0.29 -19.96
C SER A 255 -10.29 0.43 -19.90
N ILE A 256 -9.55 -0.64 -19.58
CA ILE A 256 -8.09 -0.66 -19.54
C ILE A 256 -7.60 -1.29 -20.84
N PRO A 257 -6.76 -0.61 -21.64
CA PRO A 257 -6.19 -1.20 -22.84
C PRO A 257 -5.35 -2.44 -22.53
N ARG A 258 -5.44 -3.47 -23.40
CA ARG A 258 -4.56 -4.65 -23.31
C ARG A 258 -3.08 -4.24 -23.44
N PRO A 259 -2.16 -4.91 -22.71
CA PRO A 259 -0.74 -4.59 -22.79
C PRO A 259 -0.19 -4.82 -24.20
N THR A 260 0.72 -3.93 -24.63
CA THR A 260 1.55 -4.07 -25.83
C THR A 260 3.01 -4.13 -25.42
N LYS A 261 3.92 -4.28 -26.40
CA LYS A 261 5.36 -4.28 -26.16
C LYS A 261 5.85 -3.00 -25.45
N ASP A 262 5.25 -1.86 -25.78
CA ASP A 262 5.73 -0.54 -25.34
C ASP A 262 4.89 0.07 -24.22
N ARG A 263 3.69 -0.47 -23.96
CA ARG A 263 2.71 0.13 -23.02
C ARG A 263 1.89 -0.92 -22.31
N SER A 264 1.78 -0.78 -21.00
CA SER A 264 0.91 -1.59 -20.16
C SER A 264 0.21 -0.72 -19.13
N PHE A 265 -0.87 -1.25 -18.57
CA PHE A 265 -1.45 -0.72 -17.33
C PHE A 265 -0.45 -0.93 -16.18
N PRO A 266 -0.25 0.06 -15.28
CA PRO A 266 0.71 -0.05 -14.20
C PRO A 266 0.42 -1.28 -13.32
N HIS A 267 1.41 -2.19 -13.25
CA HIS A 267 1.32 -3.41 -12.45
C HIS A 267 1.13 -3.16 -10.95
N SER A 268 1.45 -1.94 -10.49
CA SER A 268 1.26 -1.52 -9.11
C SER A 268 -0.21 -1.29 -8.73
N ILE A 269 -1.12 -1.18 -9.71
CA ILE A 269 -2.57 -1.22 -9.48
C ILE A 269 -3.03 -2.65 -9.77
N SER A 270 -3.12 -3.48 -8.73
CA SER A 270 -3.48 -4.88 -8.91
C SER A 270 -4.94 -5.06 -9.35
N PRO A 271 -5.30 -6.21 -9.95
CA PRO A 271 -6.69 -6.57 -10.17
C PRO A 271 -7.54 -6.53 -8.90
N HIS A 272 -6.91 -6.77 -7.74
CA HIS A 272 -7.57 -6.71 -6.45
C HIS A 272 -8.03 -5.31 -6.07
N VAL A 273 -7.24 -4.28 -6.38
CA VAL A 273 -7.63 -2.87 -6.20
C VAL A 273 -8.83 -2.50 -7.07
N ILE A 274 -8.90 -3.00 -8.31
CA ILE A 274 -10.02 -2.75 -9.22
C ILE A 274 -11.29 -3.44 -8.72
N GLN A 275 -11.20 -4.69 -8.30
CA GLN A 275 -12.33 -5.41 -7.73
C GLN A 275 -12.81 -4.77 -6.43
N ALA A 276 -11.90 -4.34 -5.55
CA ALA A 276 -12.25 -3.66 -4.32
C ALA A 276 -12.96 -2.33 -4.58
N PHE A 277 -12.51 -1.57 -5.59
CA PHE A 277 -13.20 -0.36 -6.05
C PHE A 277 -14.61 -0.66 -6.54
N ALA A 278 -14.82 -1.75 -7.29
CA ALA A 278 -16.14 -2.17 -7.74
C ALA A 278 -17.05 -2.62 -6.58
N ASN A 279 -16.50 -3.33 -5.59
CA ASN A 279 -17.22 -3.75 -4.39
C ASN A 279 -17.75 -2.52 -3.63
N ILE A 280 -16.88 -1.56 -3.31
CA ILE A 280 -17.25 -0.41 -2.48
C ILE A 280 -17.80 0.78 -3.28
N LEU A 281 -18.07 0.59 -4.58
CA LEU A 281 -18.42 1.68 -5.50
C LEU A 281 -19.58 2.54 -4.97
N TYR A 282 -20.60 1.94 -4.36
CA TYR A 282 -21.83 2.61 -3.89
C TYR A 282 -21.85 2.96 -2.40
N ALA A 283 -20.75 2.78 -1.66
CA ALA A 283 -20.75 2.93 -0.19
C ALA A 283 -21.21 4.30 0.32
N HIS A 284 -21.00 5.37 -0.45
CA HIS A 284 -21.39 6.74 -0.11
C HIS A 284 -22.50 7.27 -1.02
N ALA A 285 -23.24 6.40 -1.73
CA ALA A 285 -24.23 6.81 -2.72
C ALA A 285 -25.48 7.48 -2.14
N THR A 286 -25.79 7.23 -0.87
CA THR A 286 -26.92 7.84 -0.14
C THR A 286 -26.56 9.21 0.45
N MET A 287 -25.29 9.59 0.43
CA MET A 287 -24.83 10.87 0.96
C MET A 287 -25.12 12.01 -0.03
N SER A 288 -25.15 13.23 0.49
CA SER A 288 -25.29 14.43 -0.33
C SER A 288 -24.05 14.61 -1.23
N LYS A 289 -24.21 15.32 -2.35
CA LYS A 289 -23.09 15.55 -3.29
C LYS A 289 -21.94 16.32 -2.65
N GLU A 290 -22.25 17.19 -1.69
CA GLU A 290 -21.31 18.04 -0.96
C GLU A 290 -20.41 17.24 -0.02
N THR A 291 -20.86 16.07 0.45
CA THR A 291 -20.19 15.29 1.49
C THR A 291 -19.64 13.96 1.00
N ALA A 292 -20.27 13.35 -0.02
CA ALA A 292 -19.90 12.02 -0.51
C ALA A 292 -18.43 11.93 -0.98
N ALA A 293 -17.95 12.95 -1.71
CA ALA A 293 -16.57 12.98 -2.19
C ALA A 293 -15.55 13.08 -1.04
N THR A 294 -15.81 13.91 -0.04
CA THR A 294 -14.97 14.01 1.16
C THR A 294 -15.01 12.72 1.96
N ALA A 295 -16.19 12.16 2.24
CA ALA A 295 -16.31 10.89 2.96
C ALA A 295 -15.57 9.75 2.25
N ALA A 296 -15.70 9.67 0.93
CA ALA A 296 -14.95 8.73 0.09
C ALA A 296 -13.43 8.91 0.19
N LEU A 297 -12.94 10.16 0.25
CA LEU A 297 -11.51 10.45 0.39
C LEU A 297 -10.95 9.94 1.73
N TYR A 298 -11.73 10.00 2.80
CA TYR A 298 -11.34 9.51 4.14
C TYR A 298 -11.66 8.03 4.38
N SER A 299 -12.41 7.38 3.48
CA SER A 299 -12.95 6.03 3.66
C SER A 299 -11.90 4.98 4.04
N THR A 300 -10.66 5.11 3.55
CA THR A 300 -9.58 4.16 3.78
C THR A 300 -8.63 4.52 4.91
N SER A 301 -8.70 5.72 5.48
CA SER A 301 -7.81 6.16 6.56
C SER A 301 -8.52 6.18 7.91
N THR A 302 -9.60 6.93 8.02
CA THR A 302 -10.39 7.11 9.24
C THR A 302 -11.86 6.74 9.08
N GLY A 303 -12.28 6.39 7.85
CA GLY A 303 -13.65 5.98 7.55
C GLY A 303 -13.87 4.47 7.61
N VAL A 304 -14.80 3.99 6.79
CA VAL A 304 -15.36 2.63 6.85
C VAL A 304 -14.38 1.47 6.61
N LEU A 305 -13.17 1.75 6.11
CA LEU A 305 -12.11 0.75 5.93
C LEU A 305 -10.89 1.01 6.84
N ALA A 306 -11.03 1.84 7.88
CA ALA A 306 -9.94 2.12 8.81
C ALA A 306 -9.48 0.87 9.59
N GLU A 307 -10.42 -0.02 9.92
CA GLU A 307 -10.16 -1.27 10.66
C GLU A 307 -9.54 -2.37 9.81
N ALA A 308 -9.60 -2.25 8.48
CA ALA A 308 -9.13 -3.29 7.59
C ALA A 308 -7.63 -3.50 7.76
N HIS A 309 -7.22 -4.69 8.17
CA HIS A 309 -5.81 -5.06 8.28
C HIS A 309 -5.24 -5.47 6.93
N GLY A 310 -3.92 -5.37 6.81
CA GLY A 310 -3.21 -5.94 5.67
C GLY A 310 -3.30 -5.17 4.35
N ILE A 311 -3.64 -3.88 4.40
CA ILE A 311 -3.72 -3.02 3.21
C ILE A 311 -2.53 -2.04 3.21
N PRO A 312 -1.65 -2.08 2.20
CA PRO A 312 -0.61 -1.08 1.99
C PRO A 312 -1.18 0.34 1.90
N HIS A 313 -0.46 1.34 2.40
CA HIS A 313 -0.92 2.72 2.34
C HIS A 313 -1.11 3.26 0.91
N ALA A 314 -0.32 2.75 -0.04
CA ALA A 314 -0.51 3.06 -1.45
C ALA A 314 -1.88 2.57 -1.98
N ASP A 315 -2.33 1.36 -1.61
CA ASP A 315 -3.64 0.85 -2.03
C ASP A 315 -4.79 1.59 -1.36
N ARG A 316 -4.64 1.97 -0.08
CA ARG A 316 -5.57 2.89 0.59
C ARG A 316 -5.71 4.19 -0.20
N ALA A 317 -4.59 4.81 -0.56
CA ALA A 317 -4.59 6.04 -1.36
C ALA A 317 -5.23 5.85 -2.74
N ARG A 318 -4.89 4.77 -3.46
CA ARG A 318 -5.49 4.46 -4.77
C ARG A 318 -7.01 4.35 -4.66
N LEU A 319 -7.50 3.56 -3.70
CA LEU A 319 -8.94 3.33 -3.51
C LEU A 319 -9.67 4.61 -3.09
N ALA A 320 -9.15 5.36 -2.12
CA ALA A 320 -9.72 6.63 -1.69
C ALA A 320 -9.81 7.66 -2.83
N LEU A 321 -8.74 7.78 -3.64
CA LEU A 321 -8.71 8.71 -4.77
C LEU A 321 -9.68 8.30 -5.88
N MET A 322 -9.78 7.00 -6.20
CA MET A 322 -10.78 6.50 -7.16
C MET A 322 -12.21 6.77 -6.69
N LEU A 323 -12.51 6.47 -5.41
CA LEU A 323 -13.85 6.68 -4.84
C LEU A 323 -14.20 8.17 -4.80
N GLN A 324 -13.27 9.03 -4.39
CA GLN A 324 -13.50 10.47 -4.38
C GLN A 324 -13.80 11.02 -5.79
N GLU A 325 -13.07 10.57 -6.80
CA GLU A 325 -13.30 10.97 -8.19
C GLU A 325 -14.63 10.43 -8.75
N ARG A 326 -15.04 9.24 -8.28
CA ARG A 326 -16.35 8.62 -8.53
C ARG A 326 -17.50 9.49 -8.01
N TYR A 327 -17.36 10.14 -6.86
CA TYR A 327 -18.36 11.06 -6.32
C TYR A 327 -18.24 12.49 -6.87
N GLY A 328 -17.74 12.65 -8.10
CA GLY A 328 -17.66 13.93 -8.80
C GLY A 328 -16.28 14.57 -8.77
N GLY A 329 -15.43 14.24 -7.80
CA GLY A 329 -14.06 14.75 -7.74
C GLY A 329 -13.93 16.14 -7.12
N GLU A 330 -15.03 16.81 -6.80
CA GLU A 330 -15.06 18.12 -6.17
C GLU A 330 -14.85 17.99 -4.66
N LEU A 331 -14.04 18.89 -4.10
CA LEU A 331 -13.69 18.91 -2.68
C LEU A 331 -13.70 20.35 -2.18
N PRO A 332 -14.09 20.59 -0.92
CA PRO A 332 -13.87 21.89 -0.31
C PRO A 332 -12.36 22.18 -0.19
N PRO A 333 -11.93 23.46 -0.25
CA PRO A 333 -10.51 23.82 -0.24
C PRO A 333 -9.69 23.20 0.89
N ARG A 334 -10.29 23.03 2.08
CA ARG A 334 -9.64 22.41 3.25
C ARG A 334 -9.19 20.96 3.05
N GLU A 335 -9.83 20.22 2.13
CA GLU A 335 -9.50 18.80 1.89
C GLU A 335 -8.41 18.63 0.83
N MET A 336 -7.98 19.72 0.18
CA MET A 336 -7.01 19.68 -0.91
C MET A 336 -5.63 19.25 -0.43
N ASP A 337 -5.24 19.65 0.78
CA ASP A 337 -3.97 19.23 1.38
C ASP A 337 -3.99 17.73 1.70
N PHE A 338 -5.08 17.21 2.26
CA PHE A 338 -5.23 15.78 2.49
C PHE A 338 -5.18 14.97 1.19
N LYS A 339 -5.88 15.42 0.14
CA LYS A 339 -5.79 14.81 -1.20
C LYS A 339 -4.36 14.88 -1.75
N LYS A 340 -3.64 15.98 -1.56
CA LYS A 340 -2.24 16.13 -1.99
C LYS A 340 -1.33 15.15 -1.25
N SER A 341 -1.50 15.00 0.06
CA SER A 341 -0.77 14.04 0.88
C SER A 341 -1.06 12.59 0.50
N LEU A 342 -2.31 12.23 0.18
CA LEU A 342 -2.60 10.88 -0.35
C LEU A 342 -1.90 10.63 -1.69
N ARG A 343 -1.84 11.66 -2.54
CA ARG A 343 -1.17 11.57 -3.84
C ARG A 343 0.35 11.45 -3.71
N SER A 344 0.98 11.98 -2.66
CA SER A 344 2.43 11.84 -2.47
C SER A 344 2.87 10.39 -2.20
N LEU A 345 1.93 9.51 -1.87
CA LEU A 345 2.18 8.07 -1.71
C LEU A 345 2.24 7.30 -3.04
N LEU A 346 1.96 7.97 -4.16
CA LEU A 346 1.78 7.36 -5.48
C LEU A 346 2.62 8.07 -6.54
N THR A 347 2.96 7.34 -7.61
CA THR A 347 3.59 7.91 -8.79
C THR A 347 2.61 8.78 -9.59
N PRO A 348 3.09 9.73 -10.40
CA PRO A 348 2.24 10.53 -11.28
C PRO A 348 1.35 9.70 -12.22
N GLU A 349 1.83 8.53 -12.66
CA GLU A 349 1.08 7.57 -13.46
C GLU A 349 -0.13 7.01 -12.71
N GLU A 350 0.09 6.50 -11.51
CA GLU A 350 -0.96 5.91 -10.67
C GLU A 350 -2.02 6.94 -10.30
N ILE A 351 -1.60 8.17 -9.97
CA ILE A 351 -2.51 9.28 -9.68
C ILE A 351 -3.40 9.58 -10.90
N TRP A 352 -2.87 9.51 -12.11
CA TRP A 352 -3.68 9.76 -13.31
C TRP A 352 -4.68 8.62 -13.55
N TRP A 353 -4.26 7.37 -13.36
CA TRP A 353 -5.12 6.20 -13.50
C TRP A 353 -6.26 6.17 -12.48
N THR A 354 -5.99 6.53 -11.22
CA THR A 354 -7.05 6.65 -10.19
C THR A 354 -8.11 7.68 -10.60
N ARG A 355 -7.72 8.77 -11.27
CA ARG A 355 -8.67 9.75 -11.82
C ARG A 355 -9.45 9.21 -13.01
N TYR A 356 -8.78 8.54 -13.94
CA TYR A 356 -9.44 7.91 -15.09
C TYR A 356 -10.49 6.88 -14.65
N LEU A 357 -10.09 5.93 -13.79
CA LEU A 357 -10.94 4.86 -13.27
C LEU A 357 -12.03 5.39 -12.33
N GLY A 358 -11.74 6.39 -11.51
CA GLY A 358 -12.75 7.04 -10.67
C GLY A 358 -13.84 7.71 -11.50
N LYS A 359 -13.47 8.42 -12.59
CA LYS A 359 -14.45 9.02 -13.52
C LYS A 359 -15.23 7.96 -14.30
N LEU A 360 -14.62 6.82 -14.61
CA LEU A 360 -15.36 5.68 -15.14
C LEU A 360 -16.38 5.15 -14.11
N GLY A 361 -15.99 5.03 -12.85
CA GLY A 361 -16.92 4.65 -11.79
C GLY A 361 -18.13 5.58 -11.71
N LEU A 362 -17.92 6.90 -11.90
CA LEU A 362 -19.02 7.87 -11.97
C LEU A 362 -19.98 7.50 -13.10
N VAL A 363 -19.45 7.26 -14.29
CA VAL A 363 -20.22 6.83 -15.47
C VAL A 363 -20.98 5.53 -15.21
N ILE A 364 -20.30 4.49 -14.72
CA ILE A 364 -20.92 3.17 -14.41
C ILE A 364 -22.12 3.37 -13.49
N SER A 365 -21.98 4.18 -12.45
CA SER A 365 -23.07 4.40 -11.49
C SER A 365 -24.23 5.26 -12.01
N ARG A 366 -24.02 6.00 -13.10
CA ARG A 366 -25.09 6.76 -13.77
C ARG A 366 -25.90 5.83 -14.67
N VAL A 367 -25.21 4.91 -15.35
CA VAL A 367 -25.85 3.86 -16.15
C VAL A 367 -26.56 2.84 -15.26
N TYR A 368 -26.01 2.51 -14.08
CA TYR A 368 -26.57 1.52 -13.15
C TYR A 368 -26.75 2.10 -11.74
N PRO A 369 -27.74 2.98 -11.50
CA PRO A 369 -27.89 3.69 -10.22
C PRO A 369 -28.03 2.80 -8.97
N THR A 370 -28.62 1.62 -9.13
CA THR A 370 -28.83 0.64 -8.05
C THR A 370 -27.64 -0.31 -7.88
N GLY A 371 -26.63 -0.25 -8.74
CA GLY A 371 -25.52 -1.20 -8.77
C GLY A 371 -25.92 -2.60 -9.24
N VAL A 372 -27.04 -2.72 -9.96
CA VAL A 372 -27.53 -3.97 -10.57
C VAL A 372 -27.41 -3.87 -12.08
N ILE A 373 -26.84 -4.90 -12.68
CA ILE A 373 -26.67 -5.08 -14.13
C ILE A 373 -27.36 -6.38 -14.49
N ASP A 374 -28.31 -6.33 -15.42
CA ASP A 374 -28.86 -7.51 -16.06
C ASP A 374 -27.83 -8.00 -17.11
N PRO A 375 -27.18 -9.16 -16.91
CA PRO A 375 -26.18 -9.67 -17.85
C PRO A 375 -26.78 -10.01 -19.21
N SER A 376 -28.08 -10.31 -19.27
CA SER A 376 -28.79 -10.61 -20.51
C SER A 376 -29.15 -9.37 -21.30
N ARG A 377 -29.08 -8.17 -20.68
CA ARG A 377 -29.45 -6.88 -21.28
C ARG A 377 -28.57 -5.74 -20.72
N PRO A 378 -27.26 -5.75 -20.97
CA PRO A 378 -26.39 -4.67 -20.52
C PRO A 378 -26.80 -3.35 -21.16
N ARG A 379 -26.85 -2.26 -20.40
CA ARG A 379 -27.19 -0.92 -20.92
C ARG A 379 -26.01 -0.23 -21.59
N ALA A 380 -24.81 -0.48 -21.08
CA ALA A 380 -23.57 0.08 -21.60
C ALA A 380 -22.40 -0.88 -21.41
N MET A 381 -21.47 -0.90 -22.38
CA MET A 381 -20.22 -1.65 -22.31
C MET A 381 -19.03 -0.78 -22.75
N PRO A 382 -18.03 -0.55 -21.88
CA PRO A 382 -16.80 0.13 -22.27
C PRO A 382 -15.80 -0.83 -22.92
N ARG A 383 -15.02 -0.33 -23.88
CA ARG A 383 -13.87 -1.01 -24.46
C ARG A 383 -12.76 0.02 -24.73
N ALA A 384 -11.56 -0.25 -24.25
CA ALA A 384 -10.41 0.62 -24.46
C ALA A 384 -9.30 -0.02 -25.31
N ARG A 385 -8.60 0.83 -26.07
CA ARG A 385 -7.36 0.46 -26.77
C ARG A 385 -6.30 1.53 -26.64
N TRP A 386 -5.05 1.13 -26.80
CA TRP A 386 -3.96 2.06 -27.05
C TRP A 386 -4.13 2.65 -28.46
N ALA A 387 -3.97 3.97 -28.57
CA ALA A 387 -4.08 4.69 -29.83
C ALA A 387 -2.89 5.65 -29.97
N ASN A 388 -2.41 5.82 -31.20
CA ASN A 388 -1.31 6.70 -31.58
C ASN A 388 -1.74 7.84 -32.53
N ASP A 389 -3.01 7.84 -32.91
CA ASP A 389 -3.64 8.68 -33.91
C ASP A 389 -4.68 9.64 -33.30
N LEU A 390 -4.52 9.99 -32.02
CA LEU A 390 -5.48 10.82 -31.29
C LEU A 390 -5.28 12.33 -31.55
N GLY A 391 -6.33 13.11 -31.25
CA GLY A 391 -6.35 14.56 -31.36
C GLY A 391 -6.51 15.09 -32.79
N LYS A 392 -6.63 16.42 -32.94
CA LYS A 392 -6.97 17.06 -34.23
C LYS A 392 -5.98 16.73 -35.36
N LYS A 393 -4.68 16.59 -35.04
CA LYS A 393 -3.61 16.29 -36.01
C LYS A 393 -3.29 14.79 -36.12
N LYS A 394 -4.09 13.92 -35.48
CA LYS A 394 -3.88 12.46 -35.44
C LYS A 394 -2.44 12.02 -35.11
N ASN A 395 -1.81 12.69 -34.16
CA ASN A 395 -0.41 12.46 -33.81
C ASN A 395 -0.17 12.39 -32.30
N LYS A 396 -1.23 12.15 -31.52
CA LYS A 396 -1.16 12.03 -30.07
C LYS A 396 -1.40 10.59 -29.67
N GLN A 397 -0.61 10.14 -28.71
CA GLN A 397 -0.72 8.81 -28.16
C GLN A 397 -1.53 8.83 -26.85
N GLY A 398 -2.25 7.75 -26.57
CA GLY A 398 -3.05 7.63 -25.36
C GLY A 398 -4.12 6.53 -25.43
N ILE A 399 -5.26 6.79 -24.81
CA ILE A 399 -6.39 5.85 -24.70
C ILE A 399 -7.53 6.31 -25.60
N GLU A 400 -8.02 5.41 -26.44
CA GLU A 400 -9.36 5.52 -27.01
C GLU A 400 -10.31 4.64 -26.19
N LEU A 401 -11.34 5.25 -25.61
CA LEU A 401 -12.41 4.57 -24.88
C LEU A 401 -13.68 4.61 -25.72
N LYS A 402 -14.11 3.48 -26.26
CA LYS A 402 -15.44 3.31 -26.84
C LYS A 402 -16.40 2.89 -25.74
N VAL A 403 -17.53 3.58 -25.60
CA VAL A 403 -18.65 3.17 -24.76
C VAL A 403 -19.82 2.88 -25.69
N SER A 404 -20.18 1.61 -25.74
CA SER A 404 -21.30 1.12 -26.53
C SER A 404 -22.55 1.13 -25.66
N LEU A 405 -23.60 1.82 -26.11
CA LEU A 405 -24.91 1.86 -25.48
C LEU A 405 -25.86 0.92 -26.21
N GLN A 406 -26.66 0.16 -25.45
CA GLN A 406 -27.73 -0.63 -26.03
C GLN A 406 -28.71 0.29 -26.76
N LYS A 407 -28.90 0.02 -28.05
CA LYS A 407 -29.91 0.71 -28.84
C LYS A 407 -31.30 0.37 -28.30
N VAL A 408 -32.08 1.40 -27.97
CA VAL A 408 -33.48 1.28 -27.54
C VAL A 408 -34.37 2.09 -28.48
N GLY A 409 -35.56 1.59 -28.80
CA GLY A 409 -36.50 2.30 -29.68
C GLY A 409 -37.07 3.58 -29.07
N PHE A 410 -37.11 3.66 -27.73
CA PHE A 410 -37.59 4.81 -26.98
C PHE A 410 -36.76 4.98 -25.69
N ASP A 411 -36.10 6.14 -25.54
CA ASP A 411 -35.28 6.49 -24.37
C ASP A 411 -35.89 7.70 -23.62
N PRO A 412 -36.90 7.47 -22.76
CA PRO A 412 -37.50 8.55 -21.97
C PRO A 412 -36.52 9.15 -20.95
N THR A 413 -35.46 8.41 -20.60
CA THR A 413 -34.43 8.84 -19.65
C THR A 413 -33.37 9.74 -20.27
N ARG A 414 -33.33 9.86 -21.60
CA ARG A 414 -32.29 10.58 -22.36
C ARG A 414 -30.87 10.15 -21.94
N LEU A 415 -30.71 8.86 -21.63
CA LEU A 415 -29.48 8.27 -21.11
C LEU A 415 -28.27 8.63 -21.96
N LYS A 416 -28.41 8.62 -23.28
CA LYS A 416 -27.33 9.00 -24.21
C LYS A 416 -26.82 10.41 -23.94
N GLN A 417 -27.73 11.39 -23.82
CA GLN A 417 -27.39 12.79 -23.61
C GLN A 417 -26.74 13.03 -22.24
N GLU A 418 -27.27 12.39 -21.20
CA GLU A 418 -26.67 12.44 -19.86
C GLU A 418 -25.27 11.82 -19.84
N LEU A 419 -25.13 10.66 -20.49
CA LEU A 419 -23.86 9.95 -20.56
C LEU A 419 -22.81 10.74 -21.36
N GLU A 420 -23.18 11.44 -22.43
CA GLU A 420 -22.25 12.34 -23.13
C GLU A 420 -21.67 13.42 -22.19
N ALA A 421 -22.48 13.96 -21.28
CA ALA A 421 -22.02 14.95 -20.32
C ALA A 421 -21.01 14.37 -19.32
N ASP A 422 -21.24 13.15 -18.85
CA ASP A 422 -20.32 12.47 -17.93
C ASP A 422 -19.06 11.94 -18.62
N LEU A 423 -19.17 11.43 -19.86
CA LEU A 423 -18.03 11.01 -20.68
C LEU A 423 -17.09 12.18 -21.03
N LYS A 424 -17.62 13.41 -21.15
CA LYS A 424 -16.78 14.62 -21.24
C LYS A 424 -15.85 14.78 -20.03
N LYS A 425 -16.22 14.30 -18.84
CA LYS A 425 -15.36 14.32 -17.63
C LYS A 425 -14.18 13.36 -17.78
N ILE A 426 -14.39 12.16 -18.34
CA ILE A 426 -13.31 11.22 -18.68
C ILE A 426 -12.38 11.84 -19.74
N ARG A 427 -12.93 12.41 -20.82
CA ARG A 427 -12.14 13.08 -21.87
C ARG A 427 -11.31 14.24 -21.32
N LYS A 428 -11.78 14.95 -20.29
CA LYS A 428 -11.04 16.05 -19.64
C LYS A 428 -9.77 15.53 -18.94
N VAL A 429 -9.76 14.31 -18.41
CA VAL A 429 -8.55 13.70 -17.78
C VAL A 429 -7.38 13.65 -18.76
N GLY A 430 -7.66 13.49 -20.07
CA GLY A 430 -6.66 13.46 -21.12
C GLY A 430 -6.20 14.81 -21.68
N LYS A 431 -6.64 15.94 -21.13
CA LYS A 431 -6.17 17.27 -21.56
C LYS A 431 -4.92 17.68 -20.78
N ARG A 432 -3.91 18.26 -21.45
CA ARG A 432 -2.64 18.70 -20.84
C ARG A 432 -2.80 19.52 -19.57
N LYS A 433 -3.75 20.47 -19.52
CA LYS A 433 -4.01 21.27 -18.30
C LYS A 433 -4.50 20.47 -17.09
N HIS A 434 -4.93 19.23 -17.31
CA HIS A 434 -5.40 18.31 -16.29
C HIS A 434 -4.43 17.14 -16.06
N TRP A 435 -3.24 17.16 -16.66
CA TRP A 435 -2.19 16.18 -16.36
C TRP A 435 -1.63 16.39 -14.94
N ILE A 436 -1.01 15.35 -14.40
CA ILE A 436 -0.48 15.33 -13.03
C ILE A 436 0.81 16.13 -13.00
N GLY A 437 0.78 17.31 -12.36
CA GLY A 437 1.87 18.30 -12.46
C GLY A 437 1.61 19.42 -13.47
N GLY A 438 0.41 19.51 -14.05
CA GLY A 438 0.04 20.58 -14.98
C GLY A 438 0.45 20.27 -16.43
N ARG A 439 0.62 21.30 -17.26
CA ARG A 439 0.77 21.15 -18.73
C ARG A 439 2.00 20.35 -19.17
N ASP A 440 3.01 20.29 -18.32
CA ASP A 440 4.28 19.62 -18.55
C ASP A 440 4.47 18.42 -17.61
N GLY A 441 3.39 18.06 -16.89
CA GLY A 441 3.34 16.92 -16.01
C GLY A 441 3.03 15.60 -16.73
N TRP A 442 2.77 14.57 -15.94
CA TRP A 442 2.47 13.23 -16.44
C TRP A 442 1.01 13.09 -16.86
N GLY A 443 0.77 12.57 -18.05
CA GLY A 443 -0.56 12.20 -18.51
C GLY A 443 -0.55 11.80 -19.98
N MET A 444 -1.68 11.30 -20.44
CA MET A 444 -1.84 10.89 -21.84
C MET A 444 -3.16 11.42 -22.41
N LYS A 445 -3.29 11.39 -23.74
CA LYS A 445 -4.53 11.80 -24.41
C LYS A 445 -5.62 10.76 -24.13
N VAL A 446 -6.85 11.23 -23.96
CA VAL A 446 -8.03 10.37 -23.89
C VAL A 446 -9.03 10.86 -24.92
N GLU A 447 -9.41 9.98 -25.83
CA GLU A 447 -10.55 10.15 -26.72
C GLU A 447 -11.66 9.22 -26.25
N VAL A 448 -12.90 9.72 -26.28
CA VAL A 448 -14.07 8.96 -25.83
C VAL A 448 -15.09 8.95 -26.95
N LEU A 449 -15.48 7.76 -27.38
CA LEU A 449 -16.46 7.52 -28.43
C LEU A 449 -17.70 6.94 -27.77
N LEU A 450 -18.86 7.55 -28.01
CA LEU A 450 -20.15 7.02 -27.60
C LEU A 450 -20.86 6.50 -28.85
N VAL A 451 -21.22 5.22 -28.86
CA VAL A 451 -21.84 4.55 -30.01
C VAL A 451 -23.09 3.82 -29.53
N GLU A 452 -24.19 3.94 -30.28
CA GLU A 452 -25.37 3.09 -30.07
C GLU A 452 -25.26 1.88 -30.99
N GLU A 453 -25.28 0.70 -30.40
CA GLU A 453 -25.26 -0.57 -31.12
C GLU A 453 -26.12 -1.61 -30.40
N ASP A 454 -26.45 -2.70 -31.08
CA ASP A 454 -27.10 -3.82 -30.41
C ASP A 454 -26.03 -4.58 -29.62
N LEU A 455 -26.20 -4.69 -28.30
CA LEU A 455 -25.25 -5.39 -27.42
C LEU A 455 -25.63 -6.86 -27.22
N LEU A 456 -26.73 -7.30 -27.83
CA LEU A 456 -27.24 -8.67 -27.82
C LEU A 456 -26.75 -9.49 -29.00
#